data_AF-A0A3C0VXN4-F1
#
_entry.id   AF-A0A3C0VXN4-F1
#
_cell.length_a   1.000
_cell.length_b   1.000
_cell.length_c   1.000
_cell.angle_alpha   90.00
_cell.angle_beta   90.00
_cell.angle_gamma   90.00
#
_symmetry.space_group_name_H-M   'P 1'
#
loop_
_entity.id
_entity.type
_entity.pdbx_description
1 polymer ?
#
loop_
_entity_poly.entity_id
_entity_poly.type
_entity_poly.pdbx_seq_one_letter_code
_entity_poly.pdbx_strand_id
1 'polypeptide(L)'
;MTTAATLSALGQAGLAQEEASDELPPVMVISQAPETETQSVSLLSGDTITLGGISEVRDIQTALPNFTVFDSNNTRMPKFSVRGLRENSFGAGQSAVGMYVDGVPYSDMLSRGLSLYDVDH
;
A
#
# COMPACT_ATOMS: atom_id res chain seq x y z
N MET A 1 -77.38 -24.14 -5.48
CA MET A 1 -76.79 -25.05 -4.48
C MET A 1 -76.57 -26.40 -5.17
N THR A 2 -75.54 -26.56 -6.01
CA THR A 2 -74.17 -27.04 -5.70
C THR A 2 -74.11 -28.31 -4.87
N THR A 3 -73.88 -29.45 -5.54
CA THR A 3 -73.32 -30.67 -4.92
C THR A 3 -72.32 -31.27 -5.91
N ALA A 4 -71.04 -31.11 -5.61
CA ALA A 4 -69.93 -31.65 -6.40
C ALA A 4 -69.59 -33.06 -5.90
N ALA A 5 -69.44 -34.00 -6.83
CA ALA A 5 -69.10 -35.39 -6.57
C ALA A 5 -67.62 -35.51 -6.15
N THR A 6 -67.41 -36.27 -5.09
CA THR A 6 -66.13 -36.68 -4.51
C THR A 6 -65.32 -37.56 -5.47
N LEU A 7 -64.07 -37.20 -5.74
CA LEU A 7 -63.13 -37.99 -6.54
C LEU A 7 -62.06 -38.62 -5.63
N SER A 8 -61.90 -39.94 -5.76
CA SER A 8 -61.05 -40.85 -4.99
C SER A 8 -59.60 -40.40 -4.85
N ALA A 9 -59.04 -40.55 -3.64
CA ALA A 9 -57.61 -40.49 -3.38
C ALA A 9 -56.93 -41.82 -3.77
N LEU A 10 -56.07 -41.79 -4.79
CA LEU A 10 -55.07 -42.83 -5.01
C LEU A 10 -53.86 -42.52 -4.13
N GLY A 11 -53.61 -43.39 -3.14
CA GLY A 11 -52.32 -43.43 -2.45
C GLY A 11 -51.28 -44.12 -3.33
N GLN A 12 -50.13 -43.47 -3.51
CA GLN A 12 -48.89 -44.11 -3.92
C GLN A 12 -47.72 -43.49 -3.13
N ALA A 13 -46.85 -44.39 -2.70
CA ALA A 13 -45.85 -44.22 -1.65
C ALA A 13 -44.87 -43.06 -1.92
N GLY A 14 -44.67 -42.22 -0.90
CA GLY A 14 -43.50 -41.35 -0.82
C GLY A 14 -42.27 -42.21 -0.58
N LEU A 15 -41.32 -42.18 -1.51
CA LEU A 15 -39.96 -42.67 -1.27
C LEU A 15 -39.34 -41.75 -0.22
N ALA A 16 -39.02 -42.29 0.95
CA ALA A 16 -38.17 -41.60 1.92
C ALA A 16 -36.79 -41.44 1.27
N GLN A 17 -36.46 -40.22 0.88
CA GLN A 17 -35.11 -39.90 0.44
C GLN A 17 -34.24 -39.90 1.69
N GLU A 18 -33.33 -40.86 1.77
CA GLU A 18 -32.29 -40.86 2.79
C GLU A 18 -31.43 -39.61 2.58
N GLU A 19 -31.58 -38.63 3.47
CA GLU A 19 -30.63 -37.53 3.61
C GLU A 19 -29.32 -38.13 4.11
N ALA A 20 -28.54 -38.68 3.18
CA ALA A 20 -27.11 -38.78 3.36
C ALA A 20 -26.63 -37.34 3.50
N SER A 21 -26.39 -36.93 4.73
CA SER A 21 -25.69 -35.70 5.05
C SER A 21 -24.38 -35.71 4.28
N ASP A 22 -24.37 -35.00 3.16
CA ASP A 22 -23.23 -34.80 2.27
C ASP A 22 -22.29 -33.82 2.99
N GLU A 23 -21.76 -34.27 4.14
CA GLU A 23 -20.88 -33.47 4.98
C GLU A 23 -19.52 -33.43 4.28
N LEU A 24 -19.28 -32.30 3.62
CA LEU A 24 -18.04 -32.05 2.91
C LEU A 24 -16.85 -32.22 3.87
N PRO A 25 -15.77 -32.90 3.44
CA PRO A 25 -14.59 -33.07 4.28
C PRO A 25 -14.03 -31.71 4.68
N PRO A 26 -13.55 -31.56 5.93
CA PRO A 26 -13.11 -30.28 6.45
C PRO A 26 -11.92 -29.75 5.64
N VAL A 27 -12.08 -28.56 5.05
CA VAL A 27 -11.03 -27.85 4.33
C VAL A 27 -10.22 -27.02 5.32
N MET A 28 -8.93 -27.34 5.48
CA MET A 28 -8.00 -26.57 6.29
C MET A 28 -7.60 -25.29 5.54
N VAL A 29 -8.10 -24.13 6.00
CA VAL A 29 -7.69 -22.82 5.48
C VAL A 29 -6.44 -22.39 6.23
N ILE A 30 -5.28 -22.51 5.58
CA ILE A 30 -4.02 -21.94 6.05
C ILE A 30 -3.98 -20.48 5.59
N SER A 31 -4.33 -19.54 6.47
CA SER A 31 -4.07 -18.12 6.23
C SER A 31 -2.63 -17.79 6.65
N GLN A 32 -1.82 -17.37 5.68
CA GLN A 32 -0.52 -16.76 5.98
C GLN A 32 -0.77 -15.30 6.40
N ALA A 33 -0.24 -14.90 7.56
CA ALA A 33 -0.14 -13.48 7.89
C ALA A 33 0.72 -12.80 6.82
N PRO A 34 0.40 -11.59 6.36
CA PRO A 34 1.21 -10.90 5.38
C PRO A 34 2.63 -10.71 5.94
N GLU A 35 3.59 -11.40 5.34
CA GLU A 35 5.01 -11.13 5.50
C GLU A 35 5.25 -9.66 5.13
N THR A 36 5.65 -8.85 6.11
CA THR A 36 5.90 -7.41 5.95
C THR A 36 7.14 -7.14 5.07
N GLU A 37 7.93 -8.18 4.80
CA GLU A 37 9.20 -8.18 4.06
C GLU A 37 9.07 -8.02 2.53
N THR A 38 7.91 -7.64 1.99
CA THR A 38 7.75 -7.48 0.52
C THR A 38 8.26 -6.12 0.01
N GLN A 39 8.60 -5.18 0.90
CA GLN A 39 8.99 -3.82 0.53
C GLN A 39 10.49 -3.58 0.77
N SER A 40 11.11 -2.86 -0.17
CA SER A 40 12.50 -2.42 -0.02
C SER A 40 12.52 -1.13 0.77
N VAL A 41 13.17 -1.18 1.94
CA VAL A 41 13.35 -0.04 2.83
C VAL A 41 14.84 0.24 2.97
N SER A 42 15.21 1.52 2.99
CA SER A 42 16.57 1.96 3.30
C SER A 42 16.51 2.85 4.53
N LEU A 43 17.26 2.48 5.56
CA LEU A 43 17.41 3.25 6.79
C LEU A 43 18.69 4.06 6.72
N LEU A 44 18.58 5.33 7.11
CA LEU A 44 19.69 6.27 7.20
C LEU A 44 19.72 6.84 8.61
N SER A 45 20.73 6.46 9.40
CA SER A 45 20.92 6.92 10.78
C SER A 45 21.46 8.35 10.86
N GLY A 46 21.22 9.04 11.97
CA GLY A 46 21.74 10.41 12.22
C GLY A 46 23.27 10.51 12.15
N ASP A 47 23.99 9.46 12.57
CA ASP A 47 25.45 9.38 12.44
C ASP A 47 25.90 9.42 10.97
N THR A 48 25.20 8.68 10.10
CA THR A 48 25.50 8.63 8.65
C THR A 48 25.18 9.96 7.97
N ILE A 49 24.10 10.63 8.39
CA ILE A 49 23.74 11.98 7.91
C ILE A 49 24.86 12.96 8.26
N THR A 50 25.29 12.96 9.53
CA THR A 50 26.32 13.87 10.04
C THR A 50 27.68 13.61 9.41
N LEU A 51 28.13 12.36 9.39
CA LEU A 51 29.44 11.98 8.83
C LEU A 51 29.47 12.14 7.30
N GLY A 52 28.34 11.91 6.63
CA GLY A 52 28.18 12.07 5.20
C GLY A 52 28.07 13.53 4.73
N GLY A 53 28.02 14.49 5.65
CA GLY A 53 27.83 15.91 5.31
C GLY A 53 26.49 16.19 4.64
N ILE A 54 25.47 15.38 4.94
CA ILE A 54 24.12 15.50 4.38
C ILE A 54 23.41 16.62 5.13
N SER A 55 23.23 17.77 4.46
CA SER A 55 22.74 18.99 5.08
C SER A 55 21.29 19.32 4.72
N GLU A 56 20.85 18.88 3.55
CA GLU A 56 19.51 19.05 3.03
C GLU A 56 18.90 17.70 2.64
N VAL A 57 17.57 17.62 2.60
CA VAL A 57 16.86 16.38 2.20
C VAL A 57 17.34 15.87 0.84
N ARG A 58 17.68 16.76 -0.10
CA ARG A 58 18.19 16.36 -1.42
C ARG A 58 19.56 15.67 -1.38
N ASP A 59 20.37 15.91 -0.35
CA ASP A 59 21.73 15.37 -0.24
C ASP A 59 21.70 13.87 0.07
N ILE A 60 20.57 13.32 0.52
CA ILE A 60 20.40 11.88 0.82
C ILE A 60 20.62 10.98 -0.40
N GLN A 61 20.59 11.53 -1.62
CA GLN A 61 20.96 10.82 -2.84
C GLN A 61 22.39 10.27 -2.83
N THR A 62 23.26 10.83 -1.99
CA THR A 62 24.63 10.34 -1.79
C THR A 62 24.68 9.04 -0.99
N ALA A 63 23.64 8.74 -0.21
CA ALA A 63 23.59 7.60 0.69
C ALA A 63 22.53 6.55 0.31
N LEU A 64 21.50 6.94 -0.46
CA LEU A 64 20.38 6.06 -0.81
C LEU A 64 20.53 5.42 -2.20
N PRO A 65 20.36 4.09 -2.32
CA PRO A 65 20.38 3.41 -3.61
C PRO A 65 19.10 3.70 -4.39
N ASN A 66 19.20 3.83 -5.72
CA ASN A 66 18.07 4.08 -6.62
C ASN A 66 17.26 5.35 -6.30
N PHE A 67 17.84 6.28 -5.56
CA PHE A 67 17.31 7.62 -5.32
C PHE A 67 18.15 8.63 -6.11
N THR A 68 17.51 9.57 -6.81
CA THR A 68 18.21 10.60 -7.58
C THR A 68 17.44 11.90 -7.49
N VAL A 69 18.15 13.01 -7.30
CA VAL A 69 17.58 14.34 -7.31
C VAL A 69 17.86 15.03 -8.63
N PHE A 70 16.81 15.60 -9.22
CA PHE A 70 16.91 16.45 -10.38
C PHE A 70 16.62 17.88 -9.93
N ASP A 71 17.63 18.73 -9.98
CA ASP A 71 17.44 20.14 -9.69
C ASP A 71 16.54 20.77 -10.75
N SER A 72 15.60 21.59 -10.28
CA SER A 72 14.82 22.45 -11.14
C SER A 72 14.81 23.86 -10.58
N ASN A 73 14.77 24.84 -11.48
CA ASN A 73 14.72 26.27 -11.14
C ASN A 73 15.82 26.67 -10.13
N ASN A 74 17.08 26.42 -10.48
CA ASN A 74 18.24 26.78 -9.66
C ASN A 74 18.13 26.23 -8.22
N THR A 75 17.85 24.92 -8.10
CA THR A 75 17.73 24.17 -6.84
C THR A 75 16.49 24.46 -5.99
N ARG A 76 15.68 25.46 -6.32
CA ARG A 76 14.50 25.82 -5.50
C ARG A 76 13.38 24.79 -5.51
N MET A 77 13.34 23.94 -6.54
CA MET A 77 12.29 22.93 -6.72
C MET A 77 12.92 21.58 -7.08
N PRO A 78 13.58 20.91 -6.13
CA PRO A 78 14.20 19.62 -6.41
C PRO A 78 13.12 18.57 -6.69
N LYS A 79 13.34 17.77 -7.73
CA LYS A 79 12.47 16.66 -8.13
C LYS A 79 13.12 15.34 -7.73
N PHE A 80 12.41 14.55 -6.95
CA PHE A 80 12.91 13.27 -6.46
C PHE A 80 12.54 12.16 -7.40
N SER A 81 13.47 11.25 -7.63
CA SER A 81 13.21 10.02 -8.36
C SER A 81 13.60 8.81 -7.55
N VAL A 82 12.67 7.87 -7.44
CA VAL A 82 12.91 6.54 -6.87
C VAL A 82 12.68 5.52 -7.96
N ARG A 83 13.70 4.70 -8.27
CA ARG A 83 13.61 3.64 -9.29
C ARG A 83 13.11 4.13 -10.66
N GLY A 84 13.49 5.36 -11.04
CA GLY A 84 13.11 5.99 -12.30
C GLY A 84 11.71 6.62 -12.34
N LEU A 85 10.91 6.47 -11.28
CA LEU A 85 9.64 7.18 -11.13
C LEU A 85 9.92 8.59 -10.65
N ARG A 86 9.41 9.59 -11.37
CA ARG A 86 9.57 11.02 -11.06
C ARG A 86 8.42 11.81 -11.69
N GLU A 87 8.03 12.90 -11.06
CA GLU A 87 7.09 13.85 -11.63
C GLU A 87 7.67 14.63 -12.82
N ASN A 88 6.88 14.75 -13.89
CA ASN A 88 7.28 15.49 -15.09
C ASN A 88 6.78 16.94 -15.11
N SER A 89 5.72 17.24 -14.36
CA SER A 89 5.10 18.56 -14.30
C SER A 89 5.69 19.44 -13.18
N PHE A 90 5.32 20.71 -13.17
CA PHE A 90 5.65 21.70 -12.13
C PHE A 90 4.43 22.06 -11.28
N GLY A 91 3.31 21.35 -11.46
CA GLY A 91 2.05 21.62 -10.77
C GLY A 91 2.09 21.13 -9.32
N ALA A 92 1.52 21.92 -8.42
CA ALA A 92 1.36 21.53 -7.03
C ALA A 92 0.47 20.28 -6.89
N GLY A 93 0.83 19.37 -5.97
CA GLY A 93 0.00 18.23 -5.59
C GLY A 93 0.20 16.92 -6.36
N GLN A 94 1.08 16.87 -7.36
CA GLN A 94 1.40 15.63 -8.09
C GLN A 94 2.86 15.24 -7.86
N SER A 95 3.14 14.66 -6.70
CA SER A 95 4.46 14.09 -6.40
C SER A 95 4.51 12.61 -6.77
N ALA A 96 5.57 12.18 -7.45
CA ALA A 96 5.87 10.74 -7.58
C ALA A 96 6.42 10.14 -6.27
N VAL A 97 7.03 10.97 -5.41
CA VAL A 97 7.65 10.56 -4.14
C VAL A 97 7.06 11.38 -3.00
N GLY A 98 6.35 10.75 -2.07
CA GLY A 98 5.82 11.42 -0.88
C GLY A 98 6.93 11.63 0.16
N MET A 99 6.94 12.79 0.82
CA MET A 99 7.81 13.06 1.96
C MET A 99 6.95 13.19 3.22
N TYR A 100 7.39 12.56 4.30
CA TYR A 100 6.73 12.61 5.59
C TYR A 100 7.77 12.94 6.65
N VAL A 101 7.44 13.84 7.58
CA VAL A 101 8.23 14.13 8.78
C VAL A 101 7.31 13.87 9.96
N ASP A 102 7.69 12.95 10.84
CA ASP A 102 6.88 12.54 12.01
C ASP A 102 5.44 12.15 11.66
N GLY A 103 5.25 11.52 10.50
CA GLY A 103 3.95 11.12 9.97
C GLY A 103 3.14 12.24 9.31
N VAL A 104 3.62 13.48 9.30
CA VAL A 104 2.97 14.62 8.64
C VAL A 104 3.40 14.68 7.17
N PRO A 105 2.45 14.70 6.21
CA PRO A 105 2.80 14.74 4.78
C PRO A 105 3.27 16.13 4.34
N TYR A 106 4.37 16.15 3.60
CA TYR A 106 4.90 17.31 2.89
C TYR A 106 4.67 17.12 1.39
N SER A 107 3.57 17.71 0.90
CA SER A 107 3.09 17.51 -0.48
C SER A 107 3.61 18.54 -1.48
N ASP A 108 4.18 19.65 -1.00
CA ASP A 108 4.70 20.74 -1.84
C ASP A 108 6.16 20.52 -2.26
N MET A 109 6.50 20.92 -3.48
CA MET A 109 7.85 20.81 -4.04
C MET A 109 8.87 21.67 -3.29
N LEU A 110 8.45 22.80 -2.72
CA LEU A 110 9.34 23.70 -1.98
C LEU A 110 9.92 23.06 -0.71
N SER A 111 9.16 22.14 -0.11
CA SER A 111 9.59 21.45 1.11
C SER A 111 10.71 20.43 0.90
N ARG A 112 11.01 20.07 -0.34
CA ARG A 112 12.02 19.05 -0.64
C ARG A 112 13.46 19.56 -0.56
N GLY A 113 13.65 20.87 -0.47
CA GLY A 113 14.94 21.51 -0.22
C GLY A 113 15.12 21.91 1.25
N LEU A 114 14.35 21.35 2.18
CA LEU A 114 14.51 21.65 3.60
C LEU A 114 15.87 21.16 4.09
N SER A 115 16.49 21.98 4.93
CA SER A 115 17.67 21.58 5.69
C SER A 115 17.27 20.57 6.77
N LEU A 116 18.12 19.58 6.99
CA LEU A 116 17.97 18.59 8.04
C LEU A 116 18.57 19.16 9.33
N TYR A 117 17.79 19.18 10.40
CA TYR A 117 18.22 19.61 11.73
C TYR A 117 17.77 18.57 12.74
N ASP A 118 18.67 18.20 13.66
CA ASP A 118 18.36 17.37 14.83
C ASP A 118 17.59 16.10 14.48
N VAL A 119 18.05 15.38 13.45
CA VAL A 119 17.47 14.08 13.07
C VAL A 119 17.96 13.05 14.07
N ASP A 120 17.03 12.22 14.57
CA ASP A 120 17.33 11.18 15.56
C ASP A 120 18.49 10.26 15.09
N HIS A 121 19.35 9.91 16.06
CA HIS A 121 20.49 9.02 15.87
C HIS A 121 20.07 7.56 15.71
#